data_AF-A0A7S2PFQ8-F1
#
_entry.id   AF-A0A7S2PFQ8-F1
#
_cell.length_a   1.000
_cell.length_b   1.000
_cell.length_c   1.000
_cell.angle_alpha   90.00
_cell.angle_beta   90.00
_cell.angle_gamma   90.00
#
_symmetry.space_group_name_H-M   'P 1'
#
loop_
_entity.id
_entity.type
_entity.pdbx_description
1 polymer ?
#
loop_
_entity_poly.entity_id
_entity_poly.type
_entity_poly.pdbx_seq_one_letter_code
_entity_poly.pdbx_strand_id
1 'polypeptide(L)'
;RGVVARAVYSDSVSDAAAALRGGGIDVAIACGGVTSGEDLDRESLELDQHAYLVELSRQAREALVPLVVLTMSTGSILTDFAGDSAAVLSVFMAGQATGD
;
A
#
# COMPACT_ATOMS: atom_id res chain seq x y z
N ARG A 1 -23.68 0.80 -10.79
CA ARG A 1 -22.90 2.03 -10.47
C ARG A 1 -21.44 1.61 -10.61
N GLY A 2 -20.72 2.13 -11.60
CA GLY A 2 -19.35 1.69 -11.91
C GLY A 2 -18.32 2.35 -11.00
N VAL A 3 -17.20 1.68 -10.79
CA VAL A 3 -16.00 2.23 -10.16
C VAL A 3 -15.08 2.73 -11.28
N VAL A 4 -14.55 3.94 -11.16
CA VAL A 4 -13.52 4.44 -12.07
C VAL A 4 -12.17 4.22 -11.39
N ALA A 5 -11.42 3.22 -11.84
CA ALA A 5 -10.07 2.97 -11.37
C ALA A 5 -9.08 3.91 -12.09
N ARG A 6 -8.21 4.56 -11.31
CA ARG A 6 -7.05 5.30 -11.81
C ARG A 6 -5.80 4.61 -11.27
N ALA A 7 -4.88 4.24 -12.16
CA ALA A 7 -3.64 3.59 -11.80
C ALA A 7 -2.47 4.54 -12.07
N VAL A 8 -1.54 4.59 -11.11
CA VAL A 8 -0.22 5.22 -11.26
C VAL A 8 0.79 4.06 -11.24
N TYR A 9 1.61 3.97 -12.28
CA TYR A 9 2.53 2.84 -12.50
C TYR A 9 4.00 3.19 -12.18
N SER A 10 4.23 4.34 -11.56
CA SER A 10 5.55 4.75 -11.10
C SER A 10 5.70 4.49 -9.59
N ASP A 11 6.90 4.09 -9.17
CA ASP A 11 7.27 3.96 -7.76
C ASP A 11 7.60 5.33 -7.15
N SER A 12 6.85 6.36 -7.54
CA SER A 12 7.09 7.76 -7.22
C SER A 12 6.02 8.29 -6.29
N VAL A 13 6.42 8.62 -5.06
CA VAL A 13 5.53 9.27 -4.09
C VAL A 13 4.95 10.55 -4.67
N SER A 14 5.75 11.34 -5.42
CA SER A 14 5.26 12.61 -5.98
C SER A 14 4.13 12.40 -6.99
N ASP A 15 4.20 11.34 -7.78
CA ASP A 15 3.19 11.03 -8.79
C ASP A 15 1.91 10.52 -8.14
N ALA A 16 2.05 9.65 -7.12
CA ALA A 16 0.93 9.19 -6.31
C ALA A 16 0.26 10.37 -5.56
N ALA A 17 1.05 11.27 -4.98
CA ALA A 17 0.54 12.47 -4.32
C ALA A 17 -0.17 13.42 -5.31
N ALA A 18 0.36 13.59 -6.53
CA ALA A 18 -0.28 14.37 -7.57
C ALA A 18 -1.64 13.75 -7.98
N ALA A 19 -1.73 12.41 -8.07
CA ALA A 19 -2.98 11.73 -8.35
C ALA A 19 -4.01 11.92 -7.24
N LEU A 20 -3.60 11.80 -5.97
CA LEU A 20 -4.45 12.04 -4.80
C LEU A 20 -5.01 13.48 -4.79
N ARG A 21 -4.16 14.48 -5.05
CA ARG A 21 -4.54 15.90 -5.05
C ARG A 21 -5.30 16.33 -6.31
N GLY A 22 -5.17 15.60 -7.42
CA GLY A 22 -5.85 15.88 -8.69
C GLY A 22 -7.38 15.73 -8.63
N GLY A 23 -7.92 15.16 -7.55
CA GLY A 23 -9.34 15.07 -7.29
C GLY A 23 -10.06 13.95 -8.04
N GLY A 24 -11.26 13.63 -7.56
CA GLY A 24 -12.09 12.53 -8.10
C GLY A 24 -11.61 11.13 -7.71
N ILE A 25 -10.80 11.01 -6.64
CA ILE A 25 -10.47 9.75 -5.99
C ILE A 25 -11.25 9.70 -4.68
N ASP A 26 -12.18 8.74 -4.59
CA ASP A 26 -12.98 8.54 -3.37
C ASP A 26 -12.25 7.66 -2.35
N VAL A 27 -11.39 6.75 -2.84
CA VAL A 27 -10.59 5.81 -2.03
C VAL A 27 -9.29 5.53 -2.77
N ALA A 28 -8.18 5.48 -2.03
CA ALA A 28 -6.89 5.01 -2.52
C ALA A 28 -6.60 3.61 -1.96
N ILE A 29 -5.98 2.75 -2.77
CA ILE A 29 -5.52 1.42 -2.36
C ILE A 29 -4.02 1.34 -2.67
N ALA A 30 -3.21 1.05 -1.66
CA ALA A 30 -1.79 0.76 -1.81
C ALA A 30 -1.52 -0.70 -1.47
N CYS A 31 -0.72 -1.37 -2.30
CA CYS A 31 -0.32 -2.76 -2.07
C CYS A 31 1.16 -2.80 -1.69
N GLY A 32 1.47 -3.48 -0.59
CA GLY A 32 2.83 -3.78 -0.16
C GLY A 32 3.01 -5.27 0.02
N GLY A 33 4.24 -5.77 -0.17
CA GLY A 33 4.57 -7.17 0.02
C GLY A 33 5.90 -7.34 0.76
N VAL A 34 6.21 -8.56 1.15
CA VAL A 34 7.57 -8.93 1.55
C VAL A 34 8.15 -9.89 0.52
N THR A 35 9.41 -9.69 0.17
CA THR A 35 10.20 -10.73 -0.50
C THR A 35 10.85 -11.62 0.57
N SER A 36 10.59 -12.93 0.52
CA SER A 36 11.13 -13.93 1.46
C SER A 36 11.51 -15.22 0.75
N GLY A 37 12.47 -15.98 1.30
CA GLY A 37 12.87 -17.29 0.79
C GLY A 37 13.16 -18.29 1.92
N GLU A 38 13.34 -19.57 1.57
CA GLU A 38 13.63 -20.63 2.53
C GLU A 38 15.06 -20.55 3.10
N ASP A 39 15.99 -20.07 2.29
CA ASP A 39 17.43 -20.11 2.59
C ASP A 39 17.93 -18.92 3.42
N LEU A 40 17.11 -17.88 3.57
CA LEU A 40 17.49 -16.61 4.17
C LEU A 40 16.34 -16.00 4.97
N ASP A 41 16.62 -15.70 6.23
CA ASP A 41 15.77 -14.86 7.05
C ASP A 41 15.77 -13.41 6.51
N ARG A 42 14.69 -12.68 6.79
CA ARG A 42 14.59 -11.27 6.44
C ARG A 42 15.52 -10.43 7.30
N GLU A 43 16.18 -9.45 6.69
CA GLU A 43 17.03 -8.48 7.39
C GLU A 43 16.22 -7.51 8.27
N SER A 44 14.95 -7.30 7.94
CA SER A 44 14.03 -6.45 8.69
C SER A 44 12.58 -6.98 8.66
N LEU A 45 11.72 -6.36 9.46
CA LEU A 45 10.27 -6.60 9.45
C LEU A 45 9.55 -5.62 8.51
N GLU A 46 10.27 -4.81 7.73
CA GLU A 46 9.69 -3.85 6.79
C GLU A 46 9.09 -4.56 5.58
N LEU A 47 8.12 -3.90 4.93
CA LEU A 47 7.65 -4.28 3.61
C LEU A 47 8.65 -3.82 2.54
N ASP A 48 8.62 -4.47 1.38
CA ASP A 48 9.25 -3.94 0.20
C ASP A 48 8.66 -2.55 -0.09
N GLN A 49 9.51 -1.53 -0.25
CA GLN A 49 9.11 -0.12 -0.38
C GLN A 49 8.37 0.45 0.85
N HIS A 50 8.72 0.02 2.07
CA HIS A 50 8.10 0.51 3.31
C HIS A 50 8.03 2.04 3.43
N ALA A 51 9.14 2.73 3.15
CA ALA A 51 9.20 4.20 3.21
C ALA A 51 8.21 4.88 2.24
N TYR A 52 7.97 4.28 1.08
CA TYR A 52 6.97 4.76 0.12
C TYR A 52 5.56 4.68 0.73
N LEU A 53 5.21 3.56 1.38
CA LEU A 53 3.89 3.39 2.01
C LEU A 53 3.65 4.37 3.15
N VAL A 54 4.66 4.61 3.99
CA VAL A 54 4.59 5.57 5.10
C VAL A 54 4.38 7.00 4.59
N GLU A 55 5.12 7.41 3.56
CA GLU A 55 4.95 8.74 3.01
C GLU A 55 3.62 8.86 2.23
N LEU A 56 3.21 7.82 1.49
CA LEU A 56 1.93 7.78 0.80
C LEU A 56 0.74 7.90 1.77
N SER A 57 0.79 7.24 2.93
CA SER A 57 -0.27 7.37 3.95
C SER A 57 -0.38 8.79 4.48
N ARG A 58 0.75 9.47 4.70
CA ARG A 58 0.77 10.88 5.09
C ARG A 58 0.15 11.77 4.01
N GLN A 59 0.53 11.56 2.74
CA GLN A 59 0.00 12.31 1.60
C GLN A 59 -1.51 12.09 1.41
N ALA A 60 -2.00 10.86 1.56
CA ALA A 60 -3.42 10.53 1.46
C ALA A 60 -4.24 11.21 2.57
N ARG A 61 -3.73 11.18 3.80
CA ARG A 61 -4.33 11.90 4.93
C ARG A 61 -4.39 13.41 4.69
N GLU A 62 -3.30 14.01 4.22
CA GLU A 62 -3.27 15.44 3.86
C GLU A 62 -4.26 15.79 2.75
N ALA A 63 -4.43 14.90 1.77
CA ALA A 63 -5.39 15.06 0.67
C ALA A 63 -6.84 14.74 1.07
N LEU A 64 -7.09 14.30 2.31
CA LEU A 64 -8.38 13.83 2.82
C LEU A 64 -8.96 12.67 1.99
N VAL A 65 -8.09 11.83 1.41
CA VAL A 65 -8.47 10.62 0.69
C VAL A 65 -8.26 9.41 1.60
N PRO A 66 -9.29 8.60 1.89
CA PRO A 66 -9.12 7.40 2.70
C PRO A 66 -8.22 6.40 1.98
N LEU A 67 -7.10 6.04 2.62
CA LEU A 67 -6.17 5.04 2.12
C LEU A 67 -6.42 3.68 2.77
N VAL A 68 -6.51 2.65 1.93
CA VAL A 68 -6.45 1.24 2.35
C VAL A 68 -5.08 0.69 1.98
N VAL A 69 -4.36 0.14 2.95
CA VAL A 69 -3.09 -0.56 2.68
C VAL A 69 -3.33 -2.07 2.71
N LEU A 70 -3.13 -2.73 1.58
CA LEU A 70 -3.16 -4.18 1.44
C LEU A 70 -1.73 -4.72 1.55
N THR A 71 -1.48 -5.62 2.49
CA THR A 71 -0.15 -6.20 2.71
C THR A 71 -0.16 -7.68 2.38
N MET A 72 0.84 -8.15 1.63
CA MET A 72 1.09 -9.57 1.35
C MET A 72 2.36 -10.01 2.05
N SER A 73 2.24 -10.66 3.21
CA SER A 73 3.41 -11.03 4.01
C SER A 73 3.40 -12.45 4.55
N THR A 74 4.57 -13.09 4.53
CA THR A 74 4.83 -14.36 5.23
C THR A 74 5.31 -14.08 6.65
N GLY A 75 4.36 -13.76 7.54
CA GLY A 75 4.63 -13.46 8.95
C GLY A 75 4.54 -11.97 9.29
N SER A 76 5.10 -11.61 10.45
CA SER A 76 4.98 -10.27 11.03
C SER A 76 5.67 -9.19 10.19
N ILE A 77 5.07 -7.99 10.21
CA ILE A 77 5.57 -6.80 9.53
C ILE A 77 5.45 -5.56 10.44
N LEU A 78 6.25 -4.53 10.15
CA LEU A 78 6.02 -3.19 10.69
C LEU A 78 4.89 -2.51 9.92
N THR A 79 4.09 -1.72 10.64
CA THR A 79 2.89 -1.06 10.09
C THR A 79 2.87 0.42 10.43
N ASP A 80 3.99 1.12 10.25
CA ASP A 80 4.12 2.55 10.61
C ASP A 80 3.12 3.43 9.82
N PHE A 81 2.72 2.99 8.62
CA PHE A 81 1.67 3.60 7.79
C PHE A 81 0.25 3.46 8.37
N ALA A 82 0.00 2.57 9.33
CA ALA A 82 -1.34 2.26 9.82
C ALA A 82 -2.01 3.46 10.51
N GLY A 83 -1.24 4.30 11.19
CA GLY A 83 -1.76 5.47 11.91
C GLY A 83 -2.37 6.55 11.01
N ASP A 84 -1.92 6.64 9.76
CA ASP A 84 -2.42 7.58 8.76
C ASP A 84 -3.31 6.89 7.68
N SER A 85 -3.53 5.59 7.80
CA SER A 85 -4.38 4.81 6.88
C SER A 85 -5.80 4.67 7.43
N ALA A 86 -6.80 4.62 6.54
CA ALA A 86 -8.19 4.37 6.92
C ALA A 86 -8.42 2.89 7.26
N ALA A 87 -7.69 1.98 6.61
CA ALA A 87 -7.71 0.54 6.91
C ALA A 87 -6.40 -0.13 6.49
N VAL A 88 -6.10 -1.26 7.13
CA VAL A 88 -5.03 -2.19 6.74
C VAL A 88 -5.63 -3.57 6.56
N LEU A 89 -5.42 -4.18 5.39
CA LEU A 89 -5.82 -5.54 5.08
C LEU A 89 -4.56 -6.38 4.90
N SER A 90 -4.29 -7.29 5.84
CA SER A 90 -3.22 -8.27 5.69
C SER A 90 -3.77 -9.53 5.06
N VAL A 91 -3.29 -9.82 3.86
CA VAL A 91 -3.45 -11.10 3.19
C VAL A 91 -2.11 -11.83 3.26
N PHE A 92 -2.15 -13.15 3.41
CA PHE A 92 -0.96 -13.96 3.21
C PHE A 92 -0.60 -13.95 1.70
N MET A 93 0.25 -14.87 1.26
CA MET A 93 0.44 -15.16 -0.17
C MET A 93 -0.82 -15.83 -0.75
N ALA A 94 -1.77 -15.03 -1.24
CA ALA A 94 -3.11 -15.48 -1.66
C ALA A 94 -3.16 -16.22 -3.03
N GLY A 95 -2.00 -16.44 -3.67
CA GLY A 95 -1.86 -17.29 -4.85
C GLY A 95 -2.35 -16.64 -6.15
N GLN A 96 -2.61 -17.47 -7.18
CA GLN A 96 -2.83 -16.98 -8.55
C GLN A 96 -4.09 -16.12 -8.75
N ALA A 97 -5.04 -16.15 -7.81
CA ALA A 97 -6.32 -15.43 -7.88
C ALA A 97 -6.37 -14.25 -6.89
N THR A 98 -5.23 -13.74 -6.43
CA THR A 98 -5.15 -12.70 -5.38
C THR A 98 -5.89 -11.40 -5.75
N GLY A 99 -6.04 -11.11 -7.04
CA GLY A 99 -6.72 -9.90 -7.52
C GLY A 99 -8.23 -10.02 -7.73
N ASP A 100 -8.81 -11.22 -7.61
CA ASP A 100 -10.26 -11.47 -7.75
C ASP A 100 -11.03 -11.07 -6.47
#